data_AF-A0A4R0RX87-F1
#
_entry.id   AF-A0A4R0RX87-F1
#
_cell.length_a   1.000
_cell.length_b   1.000
_cell.length_c   1.000
_cell.angle_alpha   90.00
_cell.angle_beta   90.00
_cell.angle_gamma   90.00
#
_symmetry.space_group_name_H-M   'P 1'
#
loop_
_entity.id
_entity.type
_entity.pdbx_description
1 polymer ?
#
loop_
_entity_poly.entity_id
_entity_poly.type
_entity_poly.pdbx_seq_one_letter_code
_entity_poly.pdbx_strand_id
1 'polypeptide(L)' 'MKPRDKGGVVDTRLNVYRVEGLKVADLSIAPGNVSANTYSTVLAIGERAAVIIAEELGIKGV' A
#
# COMPACT_ATOMS: atom_id res chain seq x y z
N MET A 1 -2.79 5.73 2.80
CA MET A 1 -1.52 5.79 3.55
C MET A 1 -1.33 7.16 4.17
N LYS A 2 -1.79 7.34 5.41
CA LYS A 2 -1.63 8.57 6.20
C LYS A 2 -1.43 8.19 7.68
N PRO A 3 -0.85 9.08 8.50
CA PRO A 3 -0.90 8.92 9.95
C PRO A 3 -2.34 8.72 10.44
N ARG A 4 -2.51 7.83 11.40
CA ARG A 4 -3.85 7.44 11.88
C ARG A 4 -4.59 8.60 12.55
N ASP A 5 -3.88 9.42 13.31
CA ASP A 5 -4.36 10.66 13.93
C ASP A 5 -4.85 11.70 12.90
N LYS A 6 -4.44 11.54 11.63
CA LYS A 6 -4.91 12.31 10.47
C LYS A 6 -5.93 11.55 9.60
N GLY A 7 -6.61 10.54 10.17
CA GLY A 7 -7.64 9.76 9.48
C GLY A 7 -7.11 8.68 8.52
N GLY A 8 -5.83 8.31 8.61
CA GLY A 8 -5.28 7.21 7.82
C GLY A 8 -5.76 5.83 8.28
N VAL A 9 -5.97 4.93 7.32
CA VAL A 9 -6.41 3.53 7.56
C VAL A 9 -5.26 2.52 7.47
N VAL A 10 -4.25 2.81 6.65
CA VAL A 10 -3.07 1.97 6.47
C VAL A 10 -1.77 2.71 6.77
N ASP A 11 -0.78 1.98 7.27
CA ASP A 11 0.59 2.46 7.51
C ASP A 11 1.44 2.50 6.22
N THR A 12 2.73 2.81 6.36
CA THR A 12 3.70 2.90 5.24
C THR A 12 4.07 1.55 4.62
N ARG A 13 3.76 0.44 5.30
CA ARG A 13 3.91 -0.94 4.81
C ARG A 13 2.57 -1.55 4.37
N LEU A 14 1.57 -0.70 4.14
CA LEU A 14 0.22 -1.06 3.70
C LEU A 14 -0.61 -1.87 4.71
N ASN A 15 -0.14 -2.01 5.95
CA ASN A 15 -0.88 -2.73 6.99
C ASN A 15 -2.10 -1.93 7.41
N VAL A 16 -3.24 -2.61 7.59
CA VAL A 16 -4.42 -1.99 8.20
C VAL A 16 -4.17 -1.79 9.69
N TYR A 17 -4.36 -0.56 10.19
CA TYR A 17 -4.13 -0.28 11.60
C TYR A 17 -5.00 -1.16 12.51
N ARG A 18 -4.40 -1.78 13.54
CA ARG A 18 -5.02 -2.71 14.51
C ARG A 18 -5.51 -4.04 13.92
N VAL A 19 -5.03 -4.43 12.74
CA VAL A 19 -5.29 -5.76 12.17
C VAL A 19 -3.96 -6.40 11.81
N GLU A 20 -3.79 -7.66 12.19
CA GLU A 20 -2.60 -8.45 11.88
C GLU A 20 -2.82 -9.25 10.59
N GLY A 21 -1.78 -9.36 9.77
CA GLY A 21 -1.82 -10.15 8.53
C GLY A 21 -2.72 -9.61 7.42
N LEU A 22 -3.23 -8.36 7.53
CA LEU A 22 -4.08 -7.73 6.52
C LEU A 22 -3.43 -6.48 5.93
N LYS A 23 -3.34 -6.44 4.60
CA LYS A 23 -2.87 -5.28 3.83
C LYS A 23 -3.90 -4.88 2.77
N VAL A 24 -3.87 -3.60 2.38
CA VAL A 24 -4.66 -3.08 1.24
C VAL A 24 -3.69 -2.57 0.18
N ALA A 25 -3.82 -3.05 -1.05
CA ALA A 25 -2.88 -2.79 -2.14
C ALA A 25 -3.63 -2.46 -3.45
N ASP A 26 -4.39 -1.36 -3.42
CA ASP A 26 -5.09 -0.81 -4.57
C ASP A 26 -5.11 0.73 -4.48
N LEU A 27 -5.87 1.38 -5.37
CA LEU A 27 -5.95 2.84 -5.41
C LEU A 27 -6.53 3.47 -4.12
N SER A 28 -7.25 2.73 -3.27
CA SER A 28 -7.84 3.24 -2.03
C SER A 28 -6.81 3.75 -1.02
N ILE A 29 -5.54 3.33 -1.17
CA ILE A 29 -4.46 3.75 -0.27
C ILE A 29 -3.83 5.10 -0.66
N ALA A 30 -4.16 5.66 -1.82
CA ALA A 30 -3.63 6.96 -2.25
C ALA A 30 -4.01 8.06 -1.23
N PRO A 31 -3.04 8.79 -0.65
CA PRO A 31 -3.33 9.83 0.35
C PRO A 31 -4.01 11.09 -0.23
N GLY A 32 -3.96 11.25 -1.54
CA GLY A 32 -4.54 12.34 -2.29
C GLY A 32 -4.67 11.95 -3.75
N ASN A 33 -5.35 12.79 -4.53
CA ASN A 33 -5.55 12.53 -5.94
C ASN A 33 -4.23 12.66 -6.71
N VAL A 34 -4.10 11.87 -7.78
CA VAL A 34 -2.97 11.94 -8.71
C VAL A 34 -3.52 12.50 -10.01
N SER A 35 -2.94 13.60 -10.51
CA SER A 35 -3.40 14.26 -11.75
C SER A 35 -2.95 13.51 -13.01
N ALA A 36 -3.38 12.25 -13.14
CA ALA A 36 -3.10 11.36 -14.25
C ALA A 36 -4.16 10.26 -14.37
N ASN A 37 -4.19 9.54 -15.49
CA ASN A 37 -4.95 8.30 -15.60
C ASN A 37 -4.42 7.28 -14.58
N THR A 38 -5.33 6.65 -13.84
CA THR A 38 -4.98 5.91 -12.61
C THR A 38 -4.30 4.56 -12.84
N TYR A 39 -4.29 4.06 -14.08
CA TYR A 39 -3.72 2.74 -14.39
C TYR A 39 -2.23 2.63 -14.03
N SER A 40 -1.42 3.62 -14.40
CA SER A 40 0.00 3.62 -14.03
C SER A 40 0.22 3.75 -12.52
N THR A 41 -0.64 4.52 -11.83
CA THR A 41 -0.57 4.70 -10.38
C THR A 41 -0.91 3.41 -9.64
N VAL A 42 -1.97 2.69 -10.06
CA VAL A 42 -2.35 1.43 -9.40
C VAL A 42 -1.33 0.32 -9.66
N LEU A 43 -0.72 0.28 -10.85
CA LEU A 43 0.40 -0.64 -11.13
C LEU A 43 1.58 -0.36 -10.19
N ALA A 44 1.99 0.90 -10.02
CA ALA A 44 3.08 1.25 -9.11
C ALA A 44 2.78 0.89 -7.64
N ILE A 45 1.53 1.02 -7.21
CA ILE A 45 1.09 0.56 -5.88
C ILE A 45 1.21 -0.96 -5.78
N GLY A 46 0.76 -1.70 -6.80
CA GLY A 46 0.84 -3.16 -6.86
C GLY A 46 2.27 -3.68 -6.80
N GLU A 47 3.17 -3.12 -7.62
CA GLU A 47 4.61 -3.43 -7.61
C GLU A 47 5.21 -3.19 -6.23
N ARG A 48 4.90 -2.03 -5.62
CA ARG A 48 5.41 -1.72 -4.28
C ARG A 48 4.87 -2.67 -3.23
N ALA A 49 3.60 -3.07 -3.32
CA ALA A 49 3.00 -4.03 -2.41
C ALA A 49 3.64 -5.41 -2.55
N ALA A 50 3.91 -5.86 -3.78
CA ALA A 50 4.58 -7.12 -4.06
C ALA A 50 5.96 -7.17 -3.38
N VAL A 51 6.77 -6.12 -3.54
CA VAL A 51 8.08 -5.99 -2.85
C VAL A 51 7.93 -6.04 -1.33
N ILE A 52 7.01 -5.27 -0.75
CA ILE A 52 6.79 -5.24 0.72
C ILE A 52 6.39 -6.61 1.26
N ILE A 53 5.49 -7.31 0.57
CA ILE A 53 5.01 -8.63 0.99
C ILE A 53 6.10 -9.68 0.79
N ALA A 54 6.83 -9.63 -0.32
CA ALA A 54 7.94 -10.54 -0.59
C ALA A 54 9.04 -10.40 0.48
N GLU A 55 9.42 -9.18 0.85
CA GLU A 55 10.36 -8.90 1.95
C GLU A 55 9.89 -9.53 3.27
N GLU A 56 8.61 -9.37 3.63
CA GLU A 56 8.04 -9.91 4.87
C GLU A 56 7.96 -11.44 4.89
N LEU A 57 7.79 -12.06 3.72
CA LEU A 57 7.76 -13.51 3.55
C LEU A 57 9.13 -14.14 3.24
N GLY A 58 10.19 -13.34 3.11
CA GLY A 58 11.52 -13.82 2.73
C GLY A 58 11.64 -14.31 1.28
N ILE A 59 10.73 -13.89 0.39
CA ILE A 59 10.73 -14.21 -1.04
C ILE A 59 11.69 -13.26 -1.75
N LYS A 60 12.51 -13.79 -2.67
CA LYS A 60 13.50 -13.01 -3.44
C LYS A 60 13.13 -12.95 -4.92
N GLY A 61 13.55 -11.89 -5.61
CA GLY A 61 13.38 -11.75 -7.07
C GLY A 61 12.00 -11.22 -7.49
N VAL A 62 11.36 -10.44 -6.62
CA VAL A 62 10.12 -9.70 -6.85
C VAL A 62 10.46 -8.23 -7.05
#